data_AF-A0A485KQI9-F1
#
_entry.id   AF-A0A485KQI9-F1
#
_cell.length_a   1.000
_cell.length_b   1.000
_cell.length_c   1.000
_cell.angle_alpha   90.00
_cell.angle_beta   90.00
_cell.angle_gamma   90.00
#
_symmetry.space_group_name_H-M   'P 1'
#
loop_
_entity.id
_entity.type
_entity.pdbx_description
1 polymer ?
#
loop_
_entity_poly.entity_id
_entity_poly.type
_entity_poly.pdbx_seq_one_letter_code
_entity_poly.pdbx_strand_id
1 'polypeptide(L)'
;MCLMHARQAACVSPASSTPKLKRRNKKCKSDDCHSFARSGGYCTRHGGGRKCKVDGCVTASQTGGFCRVHGGGSKCKAPHCDQFARVRGLCLPHSRTTADDL
;
A
#
# COMPACT_ATOMS: atom_id res chain seq x y z
N MET A 1 18.31 33.97 44.10
CA MET A 1 17.30 34.54 43.17
C MET A 1 17.31 33.68 41.92
N CYS A 2 16.23 32.95 41.71
CA CYS A 2 16.10 31.85 40.75
C CYS A 2 15.27 32.34 39.56
N LEU A 3 15.75 32.29 38.31
CA LEU A 3 14.92 32.26 37.10
C LEU A 3 15.67 31.57 35.94
N MET A 4 15.30 30.31 35.70
CA MET A 4 14.86 29.71 34.42
C MET A 4 15.19 30.54 33.16
N HIS A 5 15.72 29.99 32.06
CA HIS A 5 14.93 29.19 31.10
C HIS A 5 15.84 28.36 30.17
N ALA A 6 15.55 27.06 30.08
CA ALA A 6 16.02 26.16 29.03
C ALA A 6 15.27 26.43 27.71
N ARG A 7 15.98 26.54 26.58
CA ARG A 7 15.36 26.60 25.25
C ARG A 7 15.96 25.53 24.35
N GLN A 8 15.06 24.66 23.90
CA GLN A 8 15.29 23.38 23.25
C GLN A 8 15.87 23.53 21.84
N ALA A 9 16.83 22.67 21.47
CA ALA A 9 17.26 22.48 20.10
C ALA A 9 16.31 21.49 19.41
N ALA A 10 15.52 21.97 18.46
CA ALA A 10 14.64 21.13 17.66
C ALA A 10 15.47 20.23 16.71
N CYS A 11 15.30 18.92 16.84
CA CYS A 11 15.80 17.94 15.88
C CYS A 11 15.00 18.05 14.57
N VAL A 12 15.47 18.85 13.62
CA VAL A 12 14.92 18.86 12.26
C VAL A 12 15.21 17.50 11.60
N SER A 13 14.18 16.68 11.48
CA SER A 13 14.26 15.39 10.78
C SER A 13 14.34 15.65 9.27
N PRO A 14 15.29 15.06 8.53
CA PRO A 14 15.33 15.21 7.08
C PRO A 14 14.19 14.42 6.45
N ALA A 15 13.19 15.12 5.93
CA ALA A 15 12.16 14.54 5.08
C ALA A 15 12.83 13.93 3.84
N SER A 16 12.84 12.60 3.78
CA SER A 16 13.49 11.81 2.73
C SER A 16 12.70 11.91 1.43
N SER A 17 12.88 12.98 0.68
CA SER A 17 12.33 13.17 -0.65
C SER A 17 13.07 12.29 -1.65
N THR A 18 12.73 11.01 -1.76
CA THR A 18 13.34 10.12 -2.75
C THR A 18 12.96 10.58 -4.17
N PRO A 19 13.92 10.89 -5.05
CA PRO A 19 13.64 11.20 -6.44
C PRO A 19 13.06 9.96 -7.14
N LYS A 20 11.88 10.09 -7.76
CA LYS A 20 11.21 9.03 -8.52
C LYS A 20 12.00 8.74 -9.81
N LEU A 21 13.09 7.99 -9.71
CA LEU A 21 13.91 7.61 -10.86
C LEU A 21 13.04 6.85 -11.88
N LYS A 22 12.93 7.39 -13.10
CA LYS A 22 12.20 6.82 -14.24
C LYS A 22 12.54 5.34 -14.36
N ARG A 23 11.59 4.47 -14.03
CA ARG A 23 11.80 3.02 -13.99
C ARG A 23 11.90 2.52 -15.42
N ARG A 24 13.13 2.35 -15.90
CA ARG A 24 13.41 1.56 -17.12
C ARG A 24 12.74 0.18 -16.93
N ASN A 25 11.98 -0.30 -17.91
CA ASN A 25 11.31 -1.61 -17.89
C ASN A 25 12.36 -2.74 -17.79
N LYS A 26 12.82 -3.03 -16.57
CA LYS A 26 13.74 -4.13 -16.29
C LYS A 26 12.96 -5.44 -16.36
N LYS A 27 13.54 -6.47 -16.97
CA LYS A 27 12.97 -7.82 -17.01
C LYS A 27 13.17 -8.53 -15.66
N CYS A 28 12.34 -9.51 -15.38
CA CYS A 28 12.48 -10.35 -14.19
C CYS A 28 13.81 -11.11 -14.25
N LYS A 29 14.53 -11.19 -13.13
CA LYS A 29 15.82 -11.89 -13.00
C LYS A 29 15.72 -13.40 -12.85
N SER A 30 14.52 -13.94 -12.63
CA SER A 30 14.31 -15.39 -12.57
C SER A 30 14.55 -16.01 -13.94
N ASP A 31 15.01 -17.26 -13.94
CA ASP A 31 15.16 -18.07 -15.14
C ASP A 31 13.84 -18.15 -15.93
N ASP A 32 13.94 -18.06 -17.26
CA ASP A 32 12.83 -18.12 -18.21
C ASP A 32 11.58 -17.27 -17.85
N CYS A 33 11.77 -16.02 -17.41
CA CYS A 33 10.65 -15.12 -17.13
C CYS A 33 10.68 -13.84 -17.97
N HIS A 34 9.77 -13.79 -18.94
CA HIS A 34 9.57 -12.61 -19.79
C HIS A 34 8.75 -11.49 -19.12
N SER A 35 8.34 -11.67 -17.86
CA SER A 35 7.60 -10.63 -17.13
C SER A 35 8.50 -9.46 -16.73
N PHE A 36 7.92 -8.27 -16.60
CA PHE A 36 8.64 -7.11 -16.13
C PHE A 36 8.86 -7.14 -14.61
N ALA A 37 10.04 -6.73 -14.19
CA ALA A 37 10.40 -6.57 -12.80
C ALA A 37 9.67 -5.36 -12.19
N ARG A 38 9.05 -5.57 -11.03
CA ARG A 38 8.45 -4.50 -10.24
C ARG A 38 9.46 -4.00 -9.20
N SER A 39 9.95 -4.85 -8.32
CA SER A 39 10.89 -4.45 -7.27
C SER A 39 11.96 -5.51 -7.10
N GLY A 40 13.17 -5.12 -6.67
CA GLY A 40 14.28 -6.06 -6.46
C GLY A 40 14.76 -6.79 -7.72
N GLY A 41 14.29 -6.42 -8.92
CA GLY A 41 14.60 -7.15 -10.15
C GLY A 41 13.68 -8.34 -10.42
N TYR A 42 12.60 -8.53 -9.66
CA TYR A 42 11.65 -9.64 -9.86
C TYR A 42 10.25 -9.15 -10.24
N CYS A 43 9.49 -9.99 -10.93
CA CYS A 43 8.07 -9.75 -11.23
C CYS A 43 7.19 -10.06 -10.01
N THR A 44 5.89 -9.78 -10.08
CA THR A 44 4.96 -10.05 -8.96
C THR A 44 4.99 -11.51 -8.51
N ARG A 45 5.12 -12.46 -9.45
CA ARG A 45 5.15 -13.90 -9.17
C ARG A 45 6.46 -14.35 -8.52
N HIS A 46 7.58 -13.70 -8.84
CA HIS A 46 8.90 -14.08 -8.38
C HIS A 46 9.43 -13.17 -7.24
N GLY A 47 8.54 -12.50 -6.51
CA GLY A 47 8.91 -11.74 -5.30
C GLY A 47 9.12 -10.23 -5.49
N GLY A 48 8.78 -9.68 -6.65
CA GLY A 48 8.77 -8.23 -6.90
C GLY A 48 7.56 -7.49 -6.34
N GLY A 49 6.55 -8.23 -5.86
CA GLY A 49 5.42 -7.69 -5.12
C GLY A 49 5.83 -7.26 -3.71
N ARG A 50 5.16 -6.24 -3.18
CA ARG A 50 5.32 -5.86 -1.77
C ARG A 50 4.68 -6.96 -0.90
N LYS A 51 5.35 -7.35 0.18
CA LYS A 51 4.82 -8.29 1.17
C LYS A 51 3.96 -7.56 2.19
N CYS A 52 3.07 -8.29 2.85
CA CYS A 52 2.34 -7.79 4.00
C CYS A 52 3.31 -7.30 5.08
N LYS A 53 3.01 -6.15 5.68
CA LYS A 53 3.81 -5.53 6.74
C LYS A 53 3.69 -6.23 8.10
N VAL A 54 2.73 -7.14 8.25
CA VAL A 54 2.52 -7.92 9.47
C VAL A 54 3.63 -8.96 9.61
N ASP A 55 4.26 -8.99 10.79
CA ASP A 55 5.30 -9.97 11.13
C ASP A 55 4.82 -11.41 10.91
N GLY A 56 5.67 -12.22 10.27
CA GLY A 56 5.36 -13.60 9.90
C GLY A 56 4.43 -13.76 8.69
N CYS A 57 3.89 -12.68 8.11
CA CYS A 57 2.99 -12.79 6.96
C CYS A 57 3.74 -12.76 5.62
N VAL A 58 3.80 -13.91 4.95
CA VAL A 58 4.46 -14.05 3.63
C VAL A 58 3.58 -13.65 2.44
N THR A 59 2.32 -13.29 2.69
CA THR A 59 1.35 -12.96 1.63
C THR A 59 1.64 -11.61 0.98
N ALA A 60 1.25 -11.46 -0.29
CA ALA A 60 1.42 -10.21 -1.01
C ALA A 60 0.48 -9.12 -0.44
N SER A 61 1.02 -7.91 -0.28
CA SER A 61 0.22 -6.75 0.10
C SER A 61 -0.58 -6.23 -1.09
N GLN A 62 -1.85 -5.90 -0.86
CA GLN A 62 -2.73 -5.30 -1.85
C GLN A 62 -2.61 -3.77 -1.85
N THR A 63 -2.87 -3.15 -0.70
CA THR A 63 -2.90 -1.70 -0.52
C THR A 63 -2.45 -1.35 0.89
N GLY A 64 -1.85 -0.18 1.10
CA GLY A 64 -1.35 0.23 2.42
C GLY A 64 -0.19 -0.60 2.98
N GLY A 65 0.31 -1.60 2.22
CA GLY A 65 1.31 -2.54 2.72
C GLY A 65 0.72 -3.75 3.46
N PHE A 66 -0.59 -3.95 3.43
CA PHE A 66 -1.25 -5.09 4.06
C PHE A 66 -1.84 -6.04 3.03
N CYS A 67 -1.93 -7.32 3.37
CA CYS A 67 -2.63 -8.32 2.56
C CYS A 67 -4.14 -8.31 2.85
N ARG A 68 -4.93 -9.05 2.06
CA ARG A 68 -6.39 -9.05 2.17
C ARG A 68 -6.91 -9.32 3.59
N VAL A 69 -6.30 -10.23 4.33
CA VAL A 69 -6.71 -10.57 5.71
C VAL A 69 -6.23 -9.56 6.76
N HIS A 70 -5.16 -8.82 6.47
CA HIS A 70 -4.58 -7.84 7.39
C HIS A 70 -4.96 -6.39 7.05
N GLY A 71 -6.05 -6.16 6.31
CA GLY A 71 -6.54 -4.81 5.97
C GLY A 71 -6.09 -4.29 4.60
N GLY A 72 -5.59 -5.16 3.73
CA GLY A 72 -5.20 -4.86 2.36
C GLY A 72 -6.40 -4.73 1.43
N GLY A 73 -6.86 -3.50 1.22
CA GLY A 73 -7.94 -3.16 0.29
C GLY A 73 -8.87 -2.12 0.91
N SER A 74 -9.71 -1.48 0.09
CA SER A 74 -10.73 -0.56 0.59
C SER A 74 -11.93 -1.35 1.12
N LYS A 75 -12.45 -0.93 2.29
CA LYS A 75 -13.75 -1.38 2.79
C LYS A 75 -14.88 -0.74 1.98
N CYS A 76 -16.04 -1.40 1.98
CA CYS A 76 -17.26 -0.83 1.44
C CYS A 76 -17.60 0.47 2.17
N LYS A 77 -17.93 1.52 1.41
CA LYS A 77 -18.35 2.82 1.93
C LYS A 77 -19.76 2.81 2.52
N ALA A 78 -20.57 1.79 2.21
CA ALA A 78 -21.92 1.67 2.75
C ALA A 78 -21.88 1.51 4.28
N PRO A 79 -22.83 2.13 5.00
CA PRO A 79 -22.88 2.04 6.46
C PRO A 79 -23.07 0.58 6.89
N HIS A 80 -22.44 0.21 8.00
CA HIS A 80 -22.54 -1.13 8.61
C HIS A 80 -22.08 -2.29 7.69
N CYS A 81 -21.18 -2.02 6.74
CA CYS A 81 -20.68 -3.03 5.81
C CYS A 81 -19.17 -3.28 5.97
N ASP A 82 -18.80 -4.45 6.49
CA ASP A 82 -17.40 -4.88 6.60
C ASP A 82 -16.86 -5.59 5.35
N GLN A 83 -17.66 -5.65 4.27
CA GLN A 83 -17.21 -6.24 3.02
C GLN A 83 -16.19 -5.35 2.31
N PHE A 84 -15.32 -5.98 1.52
CA PHE A 84 -14.38 -5.25 0.68
C PHE A 84 -15.09 -4.58 -0.49
N ALA A 85 -14.69 -3.34 -0.77
CA ALA A 85 -15.08 -2.66 -1.98
C ALA A 85 -14.49 -3.38 -3.20
N ARG A 86 -15.30 -3.45 -4.25
CA ARG A 86 -14.91 -4.03 -5.54
C ARG A 86 -15.06 -3.03 -6.68
N VAL A 87 -16.04 -2.12 -6.60
CA VAL A 87 -16.26 -1.08 -7.61
C VAL A 87 -16.64 0.23 -6.92
N ARG A 88 -16.00 1.34 -7.31
CA ARG A 88 -16.28 2.70 -6.80
C ARG A 88 -16.30 2.86 -5.27
N GLY A 89 -15.61 1.99 -4.53
CA GLY A 89 -15.62 2.00 -3.07
C GLY A 89 -16.78 1.26 -2.43
N LEU A 90 -17.55 0.48 -3.19
CA LEU A 90 -18.68 -0.32 -2.71
C LEU A 90 -18.44 -1.80 -3.00
N CYS A 91 -18.98 -2.68 -2.14
CA CYS A 91 -18.99 -4.12 -2.38
C CYS A 91 -20.02 -4.46 -3.47
N LEU A 92 -20.00 -5.70 -4.00
CA LEU A 92 -20.95 -6.11 -5.06
C LEU A 92 -22.42 -5.81 -4.75
N PRO A 93 -22.97 -6.17 -3.57
CA PRO A 93 -24.37 -5.89 -3.29
C PRO A 93 -24.68 -4.39 -3.28
N HIS A 94 -23.85 -3.58 -2.62
CA HIS A 94 -24.05 -2.12 -2.57
C HIS A 94 -23.69 -1.37 -3.85
N SER A 95 -22.90 -1.97 -4.73
CA SER A 95 -22.53 -1.35 -6.01
C SER A 95 -23.68 -1.29 -7.02
N ARG A 96 -24.72 -2.09 -6.80
CA ARG A 96 -25.91 -2.11 -7.65
C ARG A 96 -26.96 -1.09 -7.23
N THR A 97 -26.90 -0.60 -5.99
CA THR A 97 -27.92 0.27 -5.39
C THR A 97 -27.59 1.75 -5.47
N THR A 98 -26.37 2.13 -5.88
CA THR A 98 -26.01 3.54 -6.10
C THR A 98 -26.24 3.99 -7.55
N ALA A 99 -27.17 3.33 -8.25
CA ALA A 99 -27.64 3.78 -9.56
C ALA A 99 -28.81 4.79 -9.44
N ASP A 100 -29.42 4.91 -8.26
CA ASP A 100 -30.62 5.74 -8.02
C ASP A 100 -30.32 6.89 -7.03
N ASP A 101 -29.46 7.82 -7.45
CA ASP A 101 -29.46 9.20 -6.94
C ASP A 101 -29.18 10.10 -8.16
N LEU A 102 -30.10 10.05 -9.14
CA LEU A 102 -30.64 11.16 -9.95
C LEU A 102 -31.54 10.62 -11.08
#